data_AF-A0AKU0-F1
#
_entry.id   AF-A0AKU0-F1
#
_cell.length_a   1.000
_cell.length_b   1.000
_cell.length_c   1.000
_cell.angle_alpha   90.00
_cell.angle_beta   90.00
_cell.angle_gamma   90.00
#
_symmetry.space_group_name_H-M   'P 1'
#
loop_
_entity.id
_entity.type
_entity.pdbx_description
1 polymer ?
#
loop_
_entity_poly.entity_id
_entity_poly.type
_entity_poly.pdbx_seq_one_letter_code
_entity_poly.pdbx_strand_id
1 'polypeptide(L)'
;MEFANEKLLYEVLLFAKSVDTKINDMSFEVINFGNLRKYSKNEVLLTLYWLEENGYLSRNNNITEKRYSLTLKGNLLFNRLYSKWNKY
;
A
#
# COMPACT_ATOMS: atom_id res chain seq x y z
N MET A 1 12.17 -12.69 0.64
CA MET A 1 11.00 -13.00 -0.20
C MET A 1 10.88 -11.90 -1.24
N GLU A 2 11.04 -12.21 -2.53
CA GLU A 2 10.94 -11.24 -3.62
C GLU A 2 9.47 -11.07 -4.01
N PHE A 3 9.00 -9.83 -4.14
CA PHE A 3 7.58 -9.57 -4.43
C PHE A 3 7.37 -9.49 -5.95
N ALA A 4 6.70 -10.49 -6.53
CA ALA A 4 6.60 -10.64 -7.98
C ALA A 4 5.70 -9.59 -8.67
N ASN A 5 4.73 -9.01 -7.94
CA ASN A 5 3.73 -8.11 -8.54
C ASN A 5 4.01 -6.64 -8.22
N GLU A 6 4.92 -6.03 -9.00
CA GLU A 6 5.28 -4.62 -8.85
C GLU A 6 4.11 -3.64 -9.07
N LYS A 7 3.10 -4.03 -9.86
CA LYS A 7 1.91 -3.21 -10.08
C LYS A 7 1.04 -3.17 -8.83
N LEU A 8 0.81 -4.33 -8.21
CA LEU A 8 0.11 -4.40 -6.93
C LEU A 8 0.85 -3.62 -5.83
N LEU A 9 2.18 -3.75 -5.76
CA LEU A 9 3.02 -2.93 -4.87
C LEU A 9 2.79 -1.43 -5.07
N TYR A 10 2.81 -0.97 -6.32
CA TYR A 10 2.57 0.43 -6.66
C TYR A 10 1.19 0.90 -6.20
N GLU A 11 0.13 0.14 -6.51
CA GLU A 11 -1.24 0.51 -6.16
C GLU A 11 -1.46 0.55 -4.63
N VAL A 12 -0.85 -0.39 -3.89
CA VAL A 12 -0.90 -0.41 -2.42
C VAL A 12 -0.12 0.76 -1.83
N LEU A 13 1.05 1.10 -2.38
CA LEU A 13 1.82 2.28 -1.95
C LEU A 13 1.11 3.59 -2.28
N LEU A 14 0.48 3.68 -3.45
CA LEU A 14 -0.33 4.83 -3.85
C LEU A 14 -1.47 5.04 -2.87
N PHE A 15 -2.15 3.96 -2.51
CA PHE A 15 -3.22 4.00 -1.53
C PHE A 15 -2.71 4.44 -0.16
N ALA A 16 -1.66 3.80 0.39
CA ALA A 16 -1.07 4.15 1.67
C ALA A 16 -0.51 5.59 1.74
N LYS A 17 -0.21 6.21 0.58
CA LYS A 17 0.23 7.61 0.49
C LYS A 17 -0.95 8.59 0.53
N SER A 18 -2.16 8.16 0.20
CA SER A 18 -3.33 9.02 0.25
C SER A 18 -3.69 9.33 1.72
N VAL A 19 -3.78 10.63 2.03
CA VAL A 19 -3.61 11.24 3.36
C VAL A 19 -4.64 10.79 4.41
N ASP A 20 -5.70 10.09 4.00
CA ASP A 20 -6.80 9.69 4.87
C ASP A 20 -6.99 8.17 5.01
N THR A 21 -5.95 7.41 4.67
CA THR A 21 -6.05 5.95 4.57
C THR A 21 -6.07 5.27 5.93
N LYS A 22 -7.25 4.85 6.39
CA LYS A 22 -7.38 3.97 7.55
C LYS A 22 -7.10 2.53 7.10
N ILE A 23 -6.45 1.74 7.96
CA ILE A 23 -6.29 0.30 7.75
C ILE A 23 -7.67 -0.37 7.63
N ASN A 24 -8.70 0.21 8.23
CA ASN A 24 -10.08 -0.24 8.08
C ASN A 24 -10.63 0.00 6.65
N ASP A 25 -10.17 1.03 5.94
CA ASP A 25 -10.49 1.26 4.52
C ASP A 25 -9.81 0.24 3.61
N MET A 26 -8.73 -0.41 4.08
CA MET A 26 -8.13 -1.57 3.41
C MET A 26 -8.83 -2.88 3.74
N SER A 27 -9.48 -2.97 4.91
CA SER A 27 -9.68 -4.26 5.56
C SER A 27 -11.11 -4.74 5.74
N PHE A 28 -12.18 -3.98 5.56
CA PHE A 28 -13.52 -4.57 5.65
C PHE A 28 -14.53 -4.03 4.62
N GLU A 29 -15.05 -4.96 3.80
CA GLU A 29 -16.19 -4.92 2.88
C GLU A 29 -16.04 -4.41 1.45
N VAL A 30 -15.32 -3.33 1.11
CA VAL A 30 -15.14 -2.97 -0.31
C VAL A 30 -13.80 -2.30 -0.59
N ILE A 31 -12.97 -2.91 -1.46
CA ILE A 31 -11.82 -2.24 -2.07
C ILE A 31 -12.36 -1.24 -3.11
N ASN A 32 -12.72 -0.04 -2.66
CA ASN A 32 -13.27 1.02 -3.52
C ASN A 32 -12.19 1.97 -4.10
N PHE A 33 -10.91 1.64 -3.95
CA PHE A 33 -9.82 2.53 -4.35
C PHE A 33 -9.15 2.10 -5.66
N GLY A 34 -9.31 2.92 -6.70
CA GLY A 34 -8.51 2.85 -7.93
C GLY A 34 -8.48 1.46 -8.59
N ASN A 35 -7.27 0.98 -8.92
CA ASN A 35 -7.09 -0.36 -9.50
C ASN A 35 -7.06 -1.48 -8.45
N LEU A 36 -7.06 -1.18 -7.15
CA LEU A 36 -7.01 -2.22 -6.12
C LEU A 36 -8.24 -3.15 -6.18
N ARG A 37 -9.38 -2.67 -6.70
CA ARG A 37 -10.60 -3.46 -6.94
C ARG A 37 -10.41 -4.67 -7.86
N LYS A 38 -9.31 -4.71 -8.62
CA LYS A 38 -8.96 -5.82 -9.53
C LYS A 38 -8.24 -6.97 -8.82
N TYR A 39 -7.84 -6.76 -7.56
CA TYR A 39 -7.09 -7.72 -6.76
C TYR A 39 -7.96 -8.24 -5.62
N SER A 40 -7.68 -9.46 -5.17
CA SER A 40 -8.33 -10.03 -4.00
C SER A 40 -7.88 -9.32 -2.72
N LYS A 41 -8.76 -9.35 -1.71
CA LYS A 41 -8.45 -8.85 -0.36
C LYS A 41 -7.14 -9.44 0.19
N ASN A 42 -6.93 -10.73 -0.03
CA ASN A 42 -5.74 -11.43 0.47
C ASN A 42 -4.46 -10.94 -0.22
N GLU A 43 -4.49 -10.70 -1.54
CA GLU A 43 -3.34 -10.15 -2.25
C GLU A 43 -2.97 -8.76 -1.73
N VAL A 44 -3.96 -7.89 -1.52
CA VAL A 44 -3.74 -6.55 -0.96
C VAL A 44 -3.18 -6.62 0.47
N LEU A 45 -3.78 -7.46 1.33
CA LEU A 45 -3.31 -7.64 2.72
C LEU A 45 -1.90 -8.22 2.79
N LEU A 46 -1.59 -9.24 2.00
CA LEU A 46 -0.25 -9.84 1.94
C LEU A 46 0.78 -8.81 1.46
N THR A 47 0.42 -7.98 0.48
CA THR A 47 1.29 -6.89 0.00
C THR A 47 1.55 -5.86 1.09
N LEU A 48 0.50 -5.48 1.84
CA LEU A 48 0.63 -4.55 2.96
C LEU A 48 1.57 -5.08 4.05
N TYR A 49 1.36 -6.33 4.46
CA TYR A 49 2.22 -6.96 5.47
C TYR A 49 3.66 -7.09 4.98
N TRP A 50 3.86 -7.49 3.71
CA TRP A 50 5.20 -7.54 3.15
C TRP A 50 5.86 -6.15 3.13
N LEU A 51 5.14 -5.10 2.76
CA LEU A 51 5.64 -3.73 2.76
C LEU A 51 6.00 -3.25 4.18
N GLU A 52 5.20 -3.59 5.18
CA GLU A 52 5.44 -3.28 6.59
C GLU A 52 6.67 -4.05 7.11
N GLU A 53 6.72 -5.36 6.93
CA GLU A 53 7.85 -6.22 7.35
C GLU A 53 9.18 -5.78 6.72
N ASN A 54 9.14 -5.26 5.49
CA ASN A 54 10.33 -4.75 4.80
C ASN A 54 10.61 -3.25 5.08
N GLY A 55 9.85 -2.61 5.97
CA GLY A 55 10.07 -1.24 6.42
C GLY A 55 9.71 -0.15 5.40
N TYR A 56 8.90 -0.46 4.39
CA TYR A 56 8.37 0.52 3.44
C TYR A 56 7.16 1.27 4.01
N LEU A 57 6.39 0.61 4.86
CA LEU A 57 5.27 1.18 5.59
C LEU A 57 5.55 1.16 7.10
N SER A 58 5.07 2.18 7.80
CA SER A 58 4.99 2.20 9.24
C SER A 58 3.52 2.20 9.65
N ARG A 59 3.18 1.36 10.61
CA ARG A 59 1.84 1.29 11.19
C ARG A 59 1.78 2.21 12.41
N ASN A 60 0.86 3.17 12.40
CA ASN A 60 0.49 3.92 13.59
C ASN A 60 -0.62 3.15 14.34
N ASN A 61 -0.31 2.70 15.56
CA ASN A 61 -1.18 1.90 16.40
C ASN A 61 -2.01 2.75 17.39
N ASN A 62 -2.16 4.05 17.17
CA ASN A 62 -3.04 4.86 18.00
C ASN A 62 -4.47 4.29 17.99
N ILE A 63 -5.02 4.15 19.20
CA ILE A 63 -6.10 3.23 19.58
C ILE A 63 -7.42 3.53 18.84
N THR A 64 -7.59 4.74 18.32
CA THR A 64 -8.78 5.15 17.59
C THR A 64 -8.77 4.72 16.13
N GLU A 65 -7.62 4.70 15.44
CA GLU A 65 -7.54 4.37 14.01
C GLU A 65 -6.17 3.81 13.63
N LYS A 66 -6.12 2.52 13.28
CA LYS A 66 -4.93 1.92 12.67
C LYS A 66 -4.70 2.60 11.33
N ARG A 67 -3.56 3.27 11.12
CA ARG A 67 -3.20 3.97 9.87
C ARG A 67 -1.82 3.52 9.39
N TYR A 68 -1.65 3.38 8.08
CA TYR A 68 -0.32 3.22 7.49
C TYR A 68 0.22 4.56 7.04
N SER A 69 1.53 4.71 7.09
CA SER A 69 2.24 5.84 6.51
C SER A 69 3.49 5.34 5.80
N LEU A 70 3.83 5.94 4.66
CA LEU A 70 5.06 5.61 3.95
C LEU A 70 6.27 6.06 4.77
N THR A 71 7.25 5.18 4.91
CA THR A 71 8.58 5.56 5.40
C THR A 71 9.35 6.29 4.29
N LEU A 72 10.55 6.80 4.59
CA LEU A 72 11.46 7.30 3.55
C LEU A 72 11.74 6.22 2.49
N LYS A 73 11.99 4.98 2.94
CA LYS A 73 12.22 3.81 2.07
C LYS A 73 10.99 3.54 1.19
N GLY A 74 9.79 3.60 1.77
CA GLY A 74 8.52 3.49 1.04
C GLY A 74 8.35 4.54 -0.04
N ASN A 75 8.67 5.80 0.27
CA ASN A 75 8.60 6.90 -0.70
C ASN A 75 9.58 6.72 -1.87
N LEU A 76 10.80 6.24 -1.61
CA LEU A 76 11.76 5.94 -2.67
C LEU A 76 11.27 4.82 -3.59
N LEU A 77 10.72 3.74 -3.01
CA LEU A 77 10.11 2.66 -3.79
C LEU A 77 8.92 3.16 -4.61
N PHE A 78 8.04 3.95 -4.01
CA PHE A 78 6.91 4.57 -4.70
C PHE A 78 7.37 5.42 -5.89
N ASN A 79 8.33 6.32 -5.70
CA ASN A 79 8.82 7.19 -6.78
C ASN A 79 9.45 6.39 -7.94
N ARG A 80 10.19 5.32 -7.62
CA ARG A 80 10.74 4.39 -8.62
C ARG A 80 9.63 3.75 -9.46
N LEU A 81 8.58 3.24 -8.79
CA LEU A 81 7.45 2.60 -9.46
C LEU A 81 6.57 3.60 -10.21
N TYR A 82 6.33 4.78 -9.63
CA TYR A 82 5.56 5.86 -10.26
C TYR A 82 6.19 6.28 -11.60
N SER A 83 7.52 6.43 -11.63
CA SER A 83 8.27 6.76 -12.85
C SER A 83 8.19 5.67 -13.93
N LYS A 84 7.99 4.40 -13.52
CA LYS A 84 7.84 3.25 -14.42
C LYS A 84 6.44 3.21 -15.05
N TRP A 85 5.41 3.53 -14.27
CA TRP A 85 4.00 3.38 -14.69
C TRP A 85 3.35 4.67 -15.22
N ASN A 86 3.95 5.85 -15.00
CA ASN A 86 3.45 7.15 -15.47
C ASN A 86 4.45 7.87 -16.41
N LYS A 87 5.38 7.14 -17.02
CA LYS A 87 6.07 7.64 -18.22
C LYS A 87 5.09 7.47 -19.39
N TYR A 88 4.83 8.57 -20.11
CA TYR A 88 3.81 8.84 -21.14
C TYR A 88 2.51 9.42 -20.60
#